data_AF-A0A1Y0D7L8-F1
#
_entry.id   AF-A0A1Y0D7L8-F1
#
_cell.length_a   1.000
_cell.length_b   1.000
_cell.length_c   1.000
_cell.angle_alpha   90.00
_cell.angle_beta   90.00
_cell.angle_gamma   90.00
#
_symmetry.space_group_name_H-M   'P 1'
#
loop_
_entity.id
_entity.type
_entity.pdbx_description
1 polymer ?
#
loop_
_entity_poly.entity_id
_entity_poly.type
_entity_poly.pdbx_seq_one_letter_code
_entity_poly.pdbx_strand_id
1 'polypeptide(L)'
;MRRRIKTIVLSLLTTLTLSLGLMSCSSDINDYANTNPQFALDEYFNGELTAHGMVQDRSGKVLRRFTVAMVGTWQGNKGTLEEDFIYDDGERQRRVWHIEKTADGHYTGTAGDVVVPAKGQTQGFALNWRYTLAVPVDGKVWNINFNDWMYQLDDKRVLNRAEMTKFGFKVGEVTLWIERKS
;
A
#
# COMPACT_ATOMS: atom_id res chain seq x y z
N MET A 1 -10.95 -12.17 53.93
CA MET A 1 -11.53 -12.64 52.64
C MET A 1 -12.11 -11.50 51.79
N ARG A 2 -13.07 -10.68 52.29
CA ARG A 2 -13.73 -9.59 51.53
C ARG A 2 -12.80 -8.50 50.94
N ARG A 3 -11.69 -8.14 51.60
CA ARG A 3 -10.73 -7.14 51.08
C ARG A 3 -9.96 -7.62 49.85
N ARG A 4 -9.53 -8.89 49.80
CA ARG A 4 -8.82 -9.47 48.64
C ARG A 4 -9.70 -9.56 47.40
N ILE A 5 -10.99 -9.86 47.56
CA ILE A 5 -11.96 -9.89 46.46
C ILE A 5 -12.15 -8.49 45.85
N LYS A 6 -12.23 -7.44 46.67
CA LYS A 6 -12.33 -6.05 46.18
C LYS A 6 -11.09 -5.62 45.38
N THR A 7 -9.89 -6.00 45.83
CA THR A 7 -8.64 -5.67 45.10
C THR A 7 -8.55 -6.42 43.77
N ILE A 8 -8.93 -7.70 43.73
CA ILE A 8 -8.94 -8.49 42.49
C ILE A 8 -9.97 -7.94 41.48
N VAL A 9 -11.18 -7.58 41.94
CA VAL A 9 -12.22 -7.00 41.08
C VAL A 9 -11.82 -5.61 40.59
N LEU A 10 -11.17 -4.79 41.42
CA LEU A 10 -10.68 -3.46 41.03
C LEU A 10 -9.55 -3.54 39.99
N SER A 11 -8.61 -4.51 40.15
CA SER A 11 -7.55 -4.79 39.18
C SER A 11 -8.08 -5.40 37.86
N LEU A 12 -9.09 -6.26 37.90
CA LEU A 12 -9.75 -6.78 36.69
C LEU A 12 -10.45 -5.67 35.91
N LEU A 13 -11.12 -4.73 36.61
CA LEU A 13 -11.76 -3.58 35.97
C LEU A 13 -10.73 -2.65 35.32
N THR A 14 -9.57 -2.41 35.95
CA THR A 14 -8.52 -1.53 35.37
C THR A 14 -7.85 -2.16 34.15
N THR A 15 -7.74 -3.48 34.10
CA THR A 15 -7.15 -4.19 32.94
C THR A 15 -8.13 -4.21 31.75
N LEU A 16 -9.44 -4.25 32.02
CA LEU A 16 -10.49 -4.25 30.99
C LEU A 16 -10.74 -2.86 30.39
N THR A 17 -10.61 -1.77 31.15
CA THR A 17 -10.68 -0.41 30.58
C THR A 17 -9.45 -0.03 29.78
N LEU A 18 -8.27 -0.60 30.09
CA LEU A 18 -7.04 -0.33 29.32
C LEU A 18 -7.02 -1.04 27.95
N SER A 19 -7.88 -2.06 27.75
CA SER A 19 -7.99 -2.78 26.47
C SER A 19 -8.98 -2.14 25.48
N LEU A 20 -9.81 -1.19 25.92
CA LEU A 20 -10.80 -0.49 25.09
C LEU A 20 -10.28 0.81 24.45
N GLY A 21 -9.03 1.20 24.73
CA GLY A 21 -8.44 2.47 24.30
C GLY A 21 -7.63 2.44 23.00
N LEU A 22 -7.43 1.28 22.37
CA LEU A 22 -6.71 1.18 21.10
C LEU A 22 -7.67 1.42 19.93
N MET A 23 -8.25 2.63 19.85
CA MET A 23 -8.80 3.07 18.58
C MET A 23 -7.63 3.29 17.62
N SER A 24 -7.38 2.31 16.75
CA SER A 24 -6.48 2.49 15.62
C SER A 24 -7.07 3.59 14.75
N CYS A 25 -6.45 4.77 14.73
CA CYS A 25 -6.71 5.76 13.69
C CYS A 25 -6.26 5.15 12.36
N SER A 26 -7.21 4.59 11.62
CA SER A 26 -7.02 4.30 10.21
C SER A 26 -7.19 5.60 9.43
N SER A 27 -6.30 5.89 8.49
CA SER A 27 -6.45 7.03 7.59
C SER A 27 -7.65 6.83 6.67
N ASP A 28 -8.50 7.85 6.53
CA ASP A 28 -9.61 7.85 5.58
C ASP A 28 -9.22 8.68 4.36
N ILE A 29 -9.55 8.21 3.15
CA ILE A 29 -9.22 8.92 1.91
C ILE A 29 -9.93 10.29 1.85
N ASN A 30 -11.08 10.43 2.51
CA ASN A 30 -11.85 11.66 2.58
C ASN A 30 -11.15 12.76 3.40
N ASP A 31 -10.19 12.41 4.26
CA ASP A 31 -9.40 13.39 5.03
C ASP A 31 -8.63 14.36 4.11
N TYR A 32 -8.41 13.97 2.85
CA TYR A 32 -7.66 14.73 1.85
C TYR A 32 -8.54 15.53 0.88
N ALA A 33 -9.86 15.61 1.09
CA ALA A 33 -10.81 16.21 0.13
C ALA A 33 -10.46 17.63 -0.34
N ASN A 34 -9.94 18.46 0.56
CA ASN A 34 -9.65 19.87 0.31
C ASN A 34 -8.16 20.16 0.12
N THR A 35 -7.41 19.18 -0.39
CA THR A 35 -5.96 19.29 -0.58
C THR A 35 -5.59 19.27 -2.05
N ASN A 36 -4.40 19.80 -2.38
CA ASN A 36 -3.85 19.86 -3.73
C ASN A 36 -2.44 19.24 -3.75
N PRO A 37 -1.95 18.78 -4.91
CA PRO A 37 -2.64 18.69 -6.20
C PRO A 37 -3.79 17.67 -6.19
N GLN A 38 -4.64 17.66 -7.21
CA GLN A 38 -5.59 16.56 -7.41
C GLN A 38 -4.84 15.41 -8.10
N PHE A 39 -4.62 14.31 -7.37
CA PHE A 39 -3.91 13.15 -7.89
C PHE A 39 -4.83 12.42 -8.88
N ALA A 40 -4.48 12.52 -10.16
CA ALA A 40 -5.00 11.68 -11.23
C ALA A 40 -4.01 10.55 -11.54
N LEU A 41 -4.39 9.30 -11.24
CA LEU A 41 -3.54 8.11 -11.44
C LEU A 41 -3.22 7.94 -12.93
N ASP A 42 -4.23 8.14 -13.79
CA ASP A 42 -4.16 8.05 -15.24
C ASP A 42 -3.25 9.08 -15.90
N GLU A 43 -3.04 10.23 -15.25
CA GLU A 43 -2.12 11.26 -15.73
C GLU A 43 -0.71 11.06 -15.18
N TYR A 44 -0.58 10.79 -13.88
CA TYR A 44 0.73 10.65 -13.22
C TYR A 44 1.50 9.43 -13.74
N PHE A 45 0.82 8.29 -13.91
CA PHE A 45 1.41 7.04 -14.40
C PHE A 45 1.27 6.88 -15.92
N ASN A 46 1.48 7.96 -16.69
CA ASN A 46 1.54 7.93 -18.14
C ASN A 46 2.89 8.45 -18.64
N GLY A 47 3.69 7.56 -19.23
CA GLY A 47 5.08 7.81 -19.62
C GLY A 47 6.09 7.00 -18.81
N GLU A 48 7.36 7.40 -18.87
CA GLU A 48 8.44 6.72 -18.14
C GLU A 48 8.55 7.21 -16.69
N LEU A 49 8.68 6.27 -15.76
CA LEU A 49 8.96 6.54 -14.35
C LEU A 49 10.10 5.65 -13.84
N THR A 50 10.69 6.07 -12.74
CA THR A 50 11.64 5.26 -11.95
C THR A 50 11.17 5.25 -10.51
N ALA A 51 11.33 4.12 -9.83
CA ALA A 51 11.12 4.04 -8.40
C ALA A 51 12.32 3.47 -7.65
N HIS A 52 12.44 3.86 -6.39
CA HIS A 52 13.45 3.35 -5.45
C HIS A 52 12.77 3.06 -4.12
N GLY A 53 12.99 1.88 -3.56
CA GLY A 53 12.28 1.47 -2.37
C GLY A 53 12.95 0.39 -1.56
N MET A 54 12.26 0.01 -0.49
CA MET A 54 12.66 -1.04 0.42
C MET A 54 11.46 -1.83 0.94
N VAL A 55 11.72 -3.09 1.30
CA VAL A 55 10.78 -3.97 1.98
C VAL A 55 11.25 -4.13 3.42
N GLN A 56 10.34 -3.96 4.37
CA GLN A 56 10.62 -4.12 5.80
C GLN A 56 9.73 -5.22 6.40
N ASP A 57 10.24 -5.93 7.39
CA ASP A 57 9.43 -6.85 8.18
C ASP A 57 8.55 -6.10 9.21
N ARG A 58 7.67 -6.82 9.91
CA ARG A 58 6.80 -6.25 10.95
C ARG A 58 7.53 -5.55 12.11
N SER A 59 8.83 -5.79 12.30
CA SER A 59 9.66 -5.12 13.31
C SER A 59 10.34 -3.86 12.77
N GLY A 60 10.21 -3.57 11.47
CA GLY A 60 10.84 -2.44 10.80
C GLY A 60 12.24 -2.76 10.26
N LYS A 61 12.73 -4.00 10.39
CA LYS A 61 14.01 -4.40 9.82
C LYS A 61 13.92 -4.41 8.31
N VAL A 62 14.84 -3.72 7.64
CA VAL A 62 14.97 -3.75 6.18
C VAL A 62 15.40 -5.15 5.74
N LEU A 63 14.57 -5.77 4.91
CA LEU A 63 14.81 -7.09 4.33
C LEU A 63 15.47 -6.99 2.97
N ARG A 64 14.97 -6.08 2.10
CA ARG A 64 15.45 -5.89 0.73
C ARG A 64 15.34 -4.44 0.33
N ARG A 65 16.16 -4.03 -0.63
CA ARG A 65 16.04 -2.75 -1.34
C ARG A 65 15.88 -3.03 -2.83
N PHE A 66 15.22 -2.14 -3.54
CA PHE A 66 14.96 -2.35 -4.96
C PHE A 66 14.89 -1.03 -5.73
N THR A 67 15.12 -1.15 -7.03
CA THR A 67 14.79 -0.14 -8.03
C THR A 67 13.77 -0.69 -9.00
N VAL A 68 12.95 0.18 -9.58
CA VAL A 68 11.93 -0.19 -10.57
C VAL A 68 12.04 0.73 -11.77
N ALA A 69 12.18 0.18 -12.96
CA ALA A 69 11.91 0.91 -14.20
C ALA A 69 10.44 0.72 -14.55
N MET A 70 9.74 1.81 -14.84
CA MET A 70 8.30 1.78 -15.07
C MET A 70 7.93 2.48 -16.37
N VAL A 71 6.98 1.91 -17.11
CA VAL A 71 6.40 2.53 -18.30
C VAL A 71 4.89 2.41 -18.23
N GLY A 72 4.24 3.56 -18.11
CA GLY A 72 2.79 3.67 -18.13
C GLY A 72 2.28 4.10 -19.50
N THR A 73 1.19 3.49 -19.97
CA THR A 73 0.50 3.87 -21.20
C THR A 73 -1.00 3.90 -20.96
N TRP A 74 -1.66 4.96 -21.42
CA TRP A 74 -3.10 5.15 -21.23
C TRP A 74 -3.83 5.41 -22.55
N GLN A 75 -5.00 4.80 -22.70
CA GLN A 75 -5.93 4.99 -23.82
C GLN A 75 -7.35 5.15 -23.27
N GLY A 76 -7.81 6.40 -23.18
CA GLY A 76 -9.06 6.72 -22.49
C GLY A 76 -9.03 6.25 -21.05
N ASN A 77 -10.00 5.42 -20.65
CA ASN A 77 -10.12 4.93 -19.28
C ASN A 77 -9.25 3.69 -18.97
N LYS A 78 -8.45 3.19 -19.92
CA LYS A 78 -7.65 1.98 -19.73
C LYS A 78 -6.16 2.30 -19.74
N GLY A 79 -5.44 1.79 -18.75
CA GLY A 79 -4.01 1.95 -18.57
C GLY A 79 -3.28 0.61 -18.52
N THR A 80 -2.06 0.58 -19.02
CA THR A 80 -1.09 -0.49 -18.76
C THR A 80 0.13 0.11 -18.07
N LEU A 81 0.53 -0.43 -16.93
CA LEU A 81 1.73 -0.02 -16.20
C LEU A 81 2.67 -1.22 -16.09
N GLU A 82 3.76 -1.15 -16.84
CA GLU A 82 4.82 -2.14 -16.83
C GLU A 82 5.86 -1.75 -15.78
N GLU A 83 6.25 -2.70 -14.93
CA GLU A 83 7.16 -2.50 -13.80
C GLU A 83 8.25 -3.58 -13.83
N ASP A 84 9.50 -3.18 -14.02
CA ASP A 84 10.67 -4.05 -13.99
C ASP A 84 11.50 -3.76 -12.72
N PHE A 85 11.41 -4.68 -11.75
CA PHE A 85 12.08 -4.61 -10.46
C PHE A 85 13.48 -5.24 -10.53
N ILE A 86 14.44 -4.59 -9.87
CA ILE A 86 15.76 -5.13 -9.57
C ILE A 86 16.01 -5.00 -8.08
N TYR A 87 16.15 -6.13 -7.39
CA TYR A 87 16.46 -6.18 -5.97
C TYR A 87 17.97 -6.14 -5.70
N ASP A 88 18.34 -5.78 -4.47
CA ASP A 88 19.75 -5.63 -4.07
C ASP A 88 20.54 -6.94 -3.97
N ASP A 89 19.85 -8.08 -3.98
CA ASP A 89 20.45 -9.42 -4.15
C ASP A 89 20.53 -9.89 -5.62
N GLY A 90 20.09 -9.05 -6.56
CA GLY A 90 20.12 -9.32 -8.00
C GLY A 90 18.88 -10.02 -8.57
N GLU A 91 17.90 -10.39 -7.74
CA GLU A 91 16.63 -10.92 -8.25
C GLU A 91 15.93 -9.88 -9.14
N ARG A 92 15.26 -10.37 -10.19
CA ARG A 92 14.45 -9.56 -11.09
C ARG A 92 13.02 -10.04 -11.08
N GLN A 93 12.10 -9.10 -11.02
CA GLN A 93 10.68 -9.37 -11.09
C GLN A 93 10.05 -8.41 -12.08
N ARG A 94 9.06 -8.88 -12.84
CA ARG A 94 8.27 -8.04 -13.73
C ARG A 94 6.81 -8.12 -13.34
N ARG A 95 6.14 -6.97 -13.23
CA ARG A 95 4.70 -6.88 -13.05
C ARG A 95 4.11 -5.98 -14.14
N VAL A 96 2.98 -6.40 -14.69
CA VAL A 96 2.25 -5.63 -15.69
C VAL A 96 0.82 -5.45 -15.20
N TRP A 97 0.51 -4.24 -14.78
CA TRP A 97 -0.83 -3.86 -14.37
C TRP A 97 -1.67 -3.50 -15.57
N HIS A 98 -2.91 -3.98 -15.57
CA HIS A 98 -3.97 -3.50 -16.43
C HIS A 98 -4.98 -2.77 -15.54
N ILE A 99 -5.11 -1.47 -15.76
CA ILE A 99 -5.86 -0.55 -14.90
C ILE A 99 -7.05 0.01 -15.68
N GLU A 100 -8.18 0.15 -15.01
CA GLU A 100 -9.39 0.77 -15.55
C GLU A 100 -9.87 1.89 -14.62
N LYS A 101 -10.08 3.08 -15.17
CA LYS A 101 -10.76 4.19 -14.51
C LYS A 101 -12.27 3.98 -14.63
N THR A 102 -12.89 3.63 -13.51
CA THR A 102 -14.30 3.20 -13.44
C THR A 102 -15.25 4.37 -13.23
N ALA A 103 -14.80 5.39 -12.51
CA ALA A 103 -15.47 6.66 -12.32
C ALA A 103 -14.41 7.71 -11.93
N ASP A 104 -14.80 8.97 -11.80
CA ASP A 104 -13.89 10.01 -11.33
C ASP A 104 -13.32 9.64 -9.97
N GLY A 105 -12.00 9.63 -9.91
CA GLY A 105 -11.22 9.22 -8.74
C GLY A 105 -11.30 7.74 -8.36
N HIS A 106 -11.94 6.87 -9.16
CA HIS A 106 -12.11 5.45 -8.85
C HIS A 106 -11.48 4.54 -9.90
N TYR A 107 -10.68 3.60 -9.45
CA TYR A 107 -9.87 2.75 -10.32
C TYR A 107 -9.97 1.28 -9.90
N THR A 108 -9.81 0.39 -10.88
CA THR A 108 -9.59 -1.04 -10.64
C THR A 108 -8.36 -1.52 -11.38
N GLY A 109 -7.65 -2.52 -10.85
CA GLY A 109 -6.43 -3.02 -11.47
C GLY A 109 -6.26 -4.53 -11.35
N THR A 110 -5.61 -5.14 -12.33
CA THR A 110 -5.23 -6.56 -12.31
C THR A 110 -3.79 -6.73 -12.80
N ALA A 111 -3.13 -7.79 -12.33
CA ALA A 111 -1.83 -8.22 -12.84
C ALA A 111 -1.73 -9.74 -12.69
N GLY A 112 -0.70 -10.36 -13.27
CA GLY A 112 -0.58 -11.84 -13.31
C GLY A 112 -0.48 -12.50 -11.93
N ASP A 113 0.00 -11.78 -10.92
CA ASP A 113 0.17 -12.24 -9.53
C ASP A 113 -0.89 -11.69 -8.56
N VAL A 114 -1.90 -10.97 -9.08
CA VAL A 114 -2.99 -10.38 -8.30
C VAL A 114 -4.17 -11.35 -8.25
N VAL A 115 -4.43 -11.92 -7.06
CA VAL A 115 -5.53 -12.88 -6.84
C VAL A 115 -6.84 -12.22 -6.46
N VAL A 116 -6.79 -10.99 -5.95
CA VAL A 116 -7.96 -10.13 -5.74
C VAL A 116 -7.68 -8.81 -6.44
N PRO A 117 -8.49 -8.44 -7.47
CA PRO A 117 -8.30 -7.20 -8.22
C PRO A 117 -8.18 -5.99 -7.31
N ALA A 118 -7.30 -5.09 -7.70
CA ALA A 118 -7.08 -3.86 -6.99
C ALA A 118 -8.29 -2.93 -7.05
N LYS A 119 -8.53 -2.20 -5.96
CA LYS A 119 -9.48 -1.10 -5.87
C LYS A 119 -8.74 0.15 -5.42
N GLY A 120 -8.85 1.20 -6.23
CA GLY A 120 -8.20 2.49 -6.02
C GLY A 120 -9.21 3.61 -5.84
N GLN A 121 -8.93 4.52 -4.91
CA GLN A 121 -9.65 5.79 -4.77
C GLN A 121 -8.68 6.96 -4.59
N THR A 122 -8.81 8.00 -5.41
CA THR A 122 -8.06 9.26 -5.25
C THR A 122 -8.90 10.33 -4.58
N GLN A 123 -8.25 11.16 -3.77
CA GLN A 123 -8.83 12.36 -3.18
C GLN A 123 -7.71 13.34 -2.84
N GLY A 124 -7.79 14.57 -3.37
CA GLY A 124 -6.70 15.53 -3.22
C GLY A 124 -5.37 14.92 -3.69
N PHE A 125 -4.29 15.11 -2.93
CA PHE A 125 -2.96 14.59 -3.32
C PHE A 125 -2.77 13.09 -3.03
N ALA A 126 -3.79 12.39 -2.54
CA ALA A 126 -3.69 11.02 -2.06
C ALA A 126 -4.43 10.03 -2.96
N LEU A 127 -3.89 8.81 -3.02
CA LEU A 127 -4.50 7.62 -3.59
C LEU A 127 -4.42 6.50 -2.57
N ASN A 128 -5.54 5.83 -2.28
CA ASN A 128 -5.54 4.56 -1.57
C ASN A 128 -5.82 3.41 -2.53
N TRP A 129 -4.95 2.41 -2.55
CA TRP A 129 -4.96 1.30 -3.50
C TRP A 129 -4.84 -0.04 -2.76
N ARG A 130 -5.85 -0.90 -2.88
CA ARG A 130 -5.95 -2.15 -2.09
C ARG A 130 -6.12 -3.36 -2.97
N TYR A 131 -5.35 -4.42 -2.71
CA TYR A 131 -5.32 -5.64 -3.53
C TYR A 131 -4.73 -6.83 -2.75
N THR A 132 -4.77 -8.02 -3.34
CA THR A 132 -4.12 -9.21 -2.77
C THR A 132 -3.17 -9.82 -3.79
N LEU A 133 -1.90 -10.00 -3.40
CA LEU A 133 -0.86 -10.65 -4.20
C LEU A 133 -0.62 -12.08 -3.76
N ALA A 134 -0.35 -12.96 -4.73
CA ALA A 134 0.23 -14.27 -4.50
C ALA A 134 1.77 -14.16 -4.44
N VAL A 135 2.32 -14.16 -3.23
CA VAL A 135 3.76 -13.96 -2.98
C VAL A 135 4.43 -15.31 -2.67
N PRO A 136 5.45 -15.74 -3.43
CA PRO A 136 6.24 -16.91 -3.08
C PRO A 136 7.15 -16.60 -1.87
N VAL A 137 7.02 -17.39 -0.80
CA VAL A 137 7.81 -17.31 0.44
C VAL A 137 8.23 -18.72 0.84
N ASP A 138 9.53 -19.00 0.87
CA ASP A 138 10.11 -20.29 1.29
C ASP A 138 9.45 -21.52 0.64
N GLY A 139 9.20 -21.46 -0.67
CA GLY A 139 8.59 -22.55 -1.45
C GLY A 139 7.07 -22.69 -1.28
N LYS A 140 6.40 -21.77 -0.58
CA LYS A 140 4.94 -21.70 -0.47
C LYS A 140 4.43 -20.39 -1.07
N VAL A 141 3.24 -20.41 -1.67
CA VAL A 141 2.58 -19.18 -2.14
C VAL A 141 1.66 -18.65 -1.04
N TRP A 142 1.87 -17.40 -0.64
CA TRP A 142 1.07 -16.72 0.37
C TRP A 142 0.25 -15.61 -0.29
N ASN A 143 -1.06 -15.61 -0.04
CA ASN A 143 -1.92 -14.49 -0.43
C ASN A 143 -1.77 -13.37 0.61
N ILE A 144 -1.03 -12.33 0.25
CA ILE A 144 -0.76 -11.15 1.09
C ILE A 144 -1.66 -10.00 0.64
N ASN A 145 -2.35 -9.38 1.60
CA ASN A 145 -3.11 -8.17 1.32
C ASN A 145 -2.19 -6.96 1.37
N PHE A 146 -2.33 -6.10 0.38
CA PHE A 146 -1.62 -4.83 0.26
C PHE A 146 -2.62 -3.68 0.45
N ASN A 147 -2.23 -2.72 1.28
CA ASN A 147 -2.94 -1.46 1.47
C ASN A 147 -1.95 -0.31 1.21
N ASP A 148 -1.99 0.17 -0.02
CA ASP A 148 -1.04 1.14 -0.55
C ASP A 148 -1.62 2.54 -0.42
N TRP A 149 -0.83 3.43 0.17
CA TRP A 149 -1.09 4.85 0.20
C TRP A 149 -0.04 5.55 -0.64
N MET A 150 -0.48 6.18 -1.73
CA MET A 150 0.36 7.00 -2.58
C MET A 150 0.03 8.47 -2.33
N TYR A 151 1.06 9.26 -2.08
CA TYR A 151 0.96 10.68 -1.81
C TYR A 151 1.78 11.44 -2.85
N GLN A 152 1.10 12.24 -3.67
CA GLN A 152 1.75 13.13 -4.63
C GLN A 152 2.38 14.30 -3.88
N LEU A 153 3.71 14.36 -3.91
CA LEU A 153 4.49 15.37 -3.18
C LEU A 153 4.65 16.65 -4.00
N ASP A 154 4.88 16.49 -5.31
CA ASP A 154 4.98 17.57 -6.27
C ASP A 154 4.55 17.09 -7.66
N ASP A 155 4.87 17.87 -8.70
CA ASP A 155 4.56 17.47 -10.06
C ASP A 155 5.23 16.14 -10.38
N LYS A 156 6.51 15.93 -10.08
CA LYS A 156 7.28 14.76 -10.52
C LYS A 156 7.19 13.55 -9.59
N ARG A 157 6.87 13.73 -8.30
CA ARG A 157 7.17 12.72 -7.29
C ARG A 157 5.97 12.27 -6.48
N VAL A 158 5.92 10.96 -6.25
CA VAL A 158 4.93 10.29 -5.40
C VAL A 158 5.67 9.44 -4.37
N LEU A 159 5.25 9.54 -3.11
CA LEU A 159 5.65 8.60 -2.06
C LEU A 159 4.59 7.52 -1.92
N ASN A 160 4.96 6.25 -2.08
CA ASN A 160 4.11 5.11 -1.78
C ASN A 160 4.53 4.44 -0.46
N ARG A 161 3.53 4.13 0.36
CA ARG A 161 3.63 3.33 1.57
C ARG A 161 2.60 2.21 1.53
N ALA A 162 3.04 0.98 1.46
CA ALA A 162 2.20 -0.20 1.44
C ALA A 162 2.31 -0.97 2.77
N GLU A 163 1.17 -1.20 3.42
CA GLU A 163 1.09 -2.17 4.51
C GLU A 163 0.78 -3.56 3.97
N MET A 164 1.56 -4.56 4.36
CA MET A 164 1.33 -5.96 4.03
C MET A 164 0.69 -6.69 5.21
N THR A 165 -0.46 -7.32 4.99
CA THR A 165 -1.14 -8.12 6.02
C THR A 165 -1.47 -9.54 5.56
N LYS A 166 -1.43 -10.48 6.51
CA LYS A 166 -1.89 -11.86 6.34
C LYS A 166 -2.76 -12.27 7.51
N PHE A 167 -3.96 -12.79 7.22
CA PHE A 167 -4.93 -13.19 8.26
C PHE A 167 -5.24 -12.06 9.27
N GLY A 168 -5.19 -10.80 8.83
CA GLY A 168 -5.42 -9.62 9.67
C GLY A 168 -4.21 -9.15 10.47
N PHE A 169 -3.06 -9.84 10.38
CA PHE A 169 -1.83 -9.44 11.06
C PHE A 169 -0.85 -8.81 10.09
N LYS A 170 -0.23 -7.70 10.50
CA LYS A 170 0.86 -7.07 9.76
C LYS A 170 2.05 -8.01 9.64
N VAL A 171 2.50 -8.23 8.42
CA VAL A 171 3.67 -9.07 8.10
C VAL A 171 4.86 -8.26 7.63
N GLY A 172 4.63 -7.05 7.12
CA GLY A 172 5.68 -6.12 6.73
C GLY A 172 5.13 -4.87 6.05
N GLU A 173 6.04 -4.09 5.47
CA GLU A 173 5.72 -2.87 4.73
C GLU A 173 6.61 -2.74 3.50
N VAL A 174 6.12 -2.04 2.49
CA VAL A 174 6.94 -1.54 1.38
C VAL A 174 6.87 -0.03 1.40
N THR A 175 8.01 0.63 1.27
CA THR A 175 8.06 2.09 1.04
C THR A 175 8.89 2.33 -0.20
N LEU A 176 8.33 3.09 -1.13
CA LEU A 176 9.04 3.50 -2.34
C LEU A 176 8.70 4.92 -2.72
N TRP A 177 9.70 5.58 -3.26
CA TRP A 177 9.61 6.83 -3.95
C TRP A 177 9.46 6.54 -5.44
N ILE A 178 8.56 7.23 -6.12
CA ILE A 178 8.32 7.13 -7.56
C ILE A 178 8.54 8.52 -8.16
N GLU A 179 9.26 8.60 -9.27
CA GLU A 179 9.56 9.84 -9.97
C GLU A 179 9.34 9.68 -11.47
N ARG A 180 8.62 10.63 -12.09
CA ARG A 180 8.53 10.72 -13.55
C ARG A 180 9.88 11.11 -14.13
N LYS A 181 10.33 10.42 -15.18
CA LYS A 181 11.46 10.89 -15.96
C LYS A 181 11.06 12.15 -16.72
N SER A 182 11.98 13.12 -16.72
CA SER A 182 11.82 14.40 -17.43
C SER A 182 12.04 14.25 -18.92
#